data_AF-A0A397AKK6-F1
#
_entry.id   AF-A0A397AKK6-F1
#
_cell.length_a   1.000
_cell.length_b   1.000
_cell.length_c   1.000
_cell.angle_alpha   90.00
_cell.angle_beta   90.00
_cell.angle_gamma   90.00
#
_symmetry.space_group_name_H-M   'P 1'
#
loop_
_entity.id
_entity.type
_entity.pdbx_description
1 polymer ?
#
loop_
_entity_poly.entity_id
_entity_poly.type
_entity_poly.pdbx_seq_one_letter_code
_entity_poly.pdbx_strand_id
1 'polypeptide(L)'
;MFYTLANDAEYAQYVSYWHSVGGLKDDDLLQPHSNVVVRSFRHIIPDDQDHHMMLPYQLVPSSPAQDAWALGCLMFEMVSGMELVPTNRDQEILPRFKRMAATWTDEALHKYIHESVLDDVARELLCKLLVVDPAQRLSMDQVVAHRYFDVQVATTGDDRTREGIVRAAAQRHLLT
;
A
#
# COMPACT_ATOMS: atom_id res chain seq x y z
N MET A 1 -7.53 -5.42 -0.94
CA MET A 1 -6.54 -6.01 -0.01
C MET A 1 -7.14 -6.17 1.39
N PHE A 2 -7.93 -5.19 1.83
CA PHE A 2 -8.63 -5.23 3.10
C PHE A 2 -10.08 -5.74 2.96
N TYR A 3 -10.64 -6.24 4.05
CA TYR A 3 -12.05 -6.56 4.21
C TYR A 3 -12.51 -6.04 5.58
N THR A 4 -13.68 -5.42 5.64
CA THR A 4 -14.28 -4.96 6.89
C THR A 4 -15.34 -5.97 7.31
N LEU A 5 -15.15 -6.57 8.49
CA LEU A 5 -16.13 -7.49 9.08
C LEU A 5 -17.40 -6.71 9.40
N ALA A 6 -18.52 -7.13 8.83
CA ALA A 6 -19.78 -6.38 8.84
C ALA A 6 -20.53 -6.49 10.17
N ASN A 7 -20.31 -7.57 10.94
CA ASN A 7 -21.07 -7.88 12.15
C ASN A 7 -20.28 -8.81 13.10
N ASP A 8 -20.81 -8.98 14.31
CA ASP A 8 -20.20 -9.82 15.35
C ASP A 8 -20.14 -11.31 14.95
N ALA A 9 -21.02 -11.76 14.05
CA ALA A 9 -20.99 -13.15 13.57
C ALA A 9 -19.80 -13.40 12.64
N GLU A 10 -19.51 -12.47 11.72
CA GLU A 10 -18.31 -12.53 10.88
C GLU A 10 -17.04 -12.44 11.73
N TYR A 11 -17.04 -11.59 12.76
CA TYR A 11 -15.93 -11.53 13.72
C TYR A 11 -15.71 -12.88 14.42
N ALA A 12 -16.77 -13.48 14.97
CA ALA A 12 -16.68 -14.78 15.64
C ALA A 12 -16.22 -15.89 14.68
N GLN A 13 -16.68 -15.86 13.42
CA GLN A 13 -16.25 -16.79 12.38
C GLN A 13 -14.76 -16.64 12.07
N TYR A 14 -14.26 -15.41 11.92
CA TYR A 14 -12.85 -15.12 11.71
C TYR A 14 -11.97 -15.61 12.86
N VAL A 15 -12.35 -15.32 14.11
CA VAL A 15 -11.60 -15.76 15.31
C VAL A 15 -11.57 -17.28 15.40
N SER A 16 -12.72 -17.94 15.18
CA SER A 16 -12.84 -19.41 15.19
C SER A 16 -11.92 -20.07 14.16
N TYR A 17 -11.83 -19.51 12.94
CA TYR A 17 -10.92 -19.97 11.91
C TYR A 17 -9.46 -19.93 12.40
N TRP A 18 -8.98 -18.79 12.89
CA TRP A 18 -7.57 -18.69 13.28
C TRP A 18 -7.18 -19.55 14.49
N HIS A 19 -8.13 -19.82 15.39
CA HIS A 19 -7.93 -20.82 16.44
C HIS A 19 -7.86 -22.26 15.90
N SER A 20 -8.57 -22.58 14.81
CA SER A 20 -8.59 -23.92 14.23
C SER A 20 -7.36 -24.23 13.37
N VAL A 21 -6.82 -23.25 12.64
CA VAL A 21 -5.68 -23.47 11.73
C VAL A 21 -4.36 -23.67 12.49
N GLY A 22 -4.27 -23.20 13.74
CA GLY A 22 -3.18 -23.50 14.68
C GLY A 22 -1.82 -22.90 14.31
N GLY A 23 -1.21 -22.15 15.23
CA GLY A 23 0.18 -21.67 15.06
C GLY A 23 0.47 -20.31 15.68
N LEU A 24 -0.57 -19.49 15.85
CA LEU A 24 -0.48 -18.22 16.57
C LEU A 24 -0.93 -18.46 18.01
N LYS A 25 0.01 -18.39 18.95
CA LYS A 25 -0.25 -18.49 20.40
C LYS A 25 -0.67 -17.15 21.02
N ASP A 26 -0.58 -16.09 20.23
CA ASP A 26 -0.80 -14.72 20.66
C ASP A 26 -2.14 -14.24 20.10
N ASP A 27 -3.17 -14.29 20.93
CA ASP A 27 -4.52 -13.84 20.59
C ASP A 27 -4.53 -12.34 20.26
N ASP A 28 -3.57 -11.55 20.76
CA ASP A 28 -3.48 -10.13 20.46
C ASP A 28 -3.04 -9.87 19.00
N LEU A 29 -2.25 -10.79 18.40
CA LEU A 29 -1.88 -10.70 16.98
C LEU A 29 -3.03 -11.07 16.03
N LEU A 30 -4.00 -11.84 16.54
CA LEU A 30 -5.16 -12.28 15.77
C LEU A 30 -6.31 -11.27 15.80
N GLN A 31 -6.32 -10.33 16.75
CA GLN A 31 -7.42 -9.39 16.89
C GLN A 31 -7.50 -8.42 15.69
N PRO A 32 -8.60 -8.43 14.93
CA PRO A 32 -8.76 -7.52 13.82
C PRO A 32 -8.90 -6.09 14.35
N HIS A 33 -7.89 -5.26 14.11
CA HIS A 33 -7.94 -3.87 14.55
C HIS A 33 -9.03 -3.10 13.79
N SER A 34 -10.01 -2.57 14.52
CA SER A 34 -11.15 -1.83 13.96
C SER A 34 -12.01 -2.65 12.99
N ASN A 35 -12.11 -3.97 13.19
CA ASN A 35 -12.85 -4.90 12.33
C ASN A 35 -12.34 -4.97 10.87
N VAL A 36 -11.12 -4.52 10.61
CA VAL A 36 -10.51 -4.60 9.29
C VAL A 36 -9.45 -5.70 9.29
N VAL A 37 -9.53 -6.59 8.30
CA VAL A 37 -8.62 -7.72 8.11
C VAL A 37 -7.99 -7.69 6.73
N VAL A 38 -6.84 -8.33 6.58
CA VAL A 38 -6.16 -8.51 5.29
C VAL A 38 -6.59 -9.84 4.68
N ARG A 39 -7.13 -9.81 3.47
CA ARG A 39 -7.62 -11.02 2.77
C ARG A 39 -6.55 -11.73 1.94
N SER A 40 -5.31 -11.23 1.94
CA SER A 40 -4.20 -11.76 1.13
C SER A 40 -3.60 -13.03 1.74
N PHE A 41 -3.30 -14.05 0.92
CA PHE A 41 -2.73 -15.31 1.37
C PHE A 41 -1.61 -15.83 0.47
N ARG A 42 -0.58 -16.51 1.03
CA ARG A 42 0.66 -16.85 0.32
C ARG A 42 0.56 -18.09 -0.59
N HIS A 43 -0.33 -19.05 -0.35
CA HIS A 43 -0.54 -20.20 -1.24
C HIS A 43 -1.75 -21.00 -0.76
N ILE A 44 -2.71 -21.32 -1.62
CA ILE A 44 -3.71 -22.35 -1.34
C ILE A 44 -2.97 -23.68 -1.38
N ILE A 45 -2.86 -24.40 -0.26
CA ILE A 45 -2.36 -25.78 -0.31
C ILE A 45 -3.36 -26.55 -1.19
N PRO A 46 -2.93 -27.43 -2.12
CA PRO A 46 -3.83 -28.05 -3.09
C PRO A 46 -5.05 -28.82 -2.50
N ASP A 47 -5.09 -29.03 -1.19
CA ASP A 47 -6.14 -29.72 -0.44
C ASP A 47 -7.10 -28.76 0.33
N ASP A 48 -6.92 -27.44 0.26
CA ASP A 48 -7.54 -26.42 1.15
C ASP A 48 -8.87 -25.82 0.64
N GLN A 49 -9.73 -26.58 -0.05
CA GLN A 49 -11.06 -26.05 -0.37
C GLN A 49 -11.88 -25.67 0.88
N ASP A 50 -11.56 -26.26 2.03
CA ASP A 50 -12.25 -26.05 3.30
C ASP A 50 -12.02 -24.64 3.88
N HIS A 51 -10.86 -24.01 3.67
CA HIS A 51 -10.57 -22.71 4.29
C HIS A 51 -11.41 -21.56 3.72
N HIS A 52 -11.76 -21.60 2.44
CA HIS A 52 -12.68 -20.63 1.82
C HIS A 52 -14.10 -20.73 2.39
N MET A 53 -14.49 -21.90 2.91
CA MET A 53 -15.79 -22.12 3.54
C MET A 53 -15.81 -21.66 5.01
N MET A 54 -14.64 -21.47 5.64
CA MET A 54 -14.54 -21.16 7.06
C MET A 54 -14.32 -19.66 7.36
N LEU A 55 -13.88 -18.85 6.40
CA LEU A 55 -13.74 -17.40 6.56
C LEU A 55 -14.97 -16.64 6.04
N PRO A 56 -15.34 -15.48 6.63
CA PRO A 56 -16.48 -14.68 6.18
C PRO A 56 -16.24 -13.91 4.86
N TYR A 57 -15.05 -14.06 4.27
CA TYR A 57 -14.65 -13.35 3.06
C TYR A 57 -13.83 -14.24 2.14
N GLN A 58 -13.83 -13.87 0.85
CA GLN A 58 -13.00 -14.54 -0.15
C GLN A 58 -11.53 -14.16 0.03
N LEU A 59 -10.68 -15.17 0.24
CA LEU A 59 -9.23 -15.02 0.20
C LEU A 59 -8.78 -14.58 -1.19
N VAL A 60 -7.80 -13.68 -1.23
CA VAL A 60 -7.14 -13.23 -2.46
C VAL A 60 -5.70 -13.73 -2.44
N PRO A 61 -5.23 -14.37 -3.52
CA PRO A 61 -3.84 -14.80 -3.60
C PRO A 61 -2.92 -13.58 -3.55
N SER A 62 -1.80 -13.73 -2.84
CA SER A 62 -0.73 -12.75 -2.88
C SER A 62 -0.19 -12.65 -4.31
N SER A 63 0.09 -11.42 -4.74
CA SER A 63 0.60 -11.13 -6.08
C SER A 63 1.54 -9.92 -6.06
N PRO A 64 2.43 -9.79 -7.06
CA PRO A 64 3.34 -8.63 -7.16
C PRO A 64 2.63 -7.27 -7.21
N ALA A 65 1.33 -7.23 -7.52
CA ALA A 65 0.53 -6.01 -7.49
C ALA A 65 0.43 -5.40 -6.08
N GLN A 66 0.66 -6.19 -5.03
CA GLN A 66 0.70 -5.74 -3.64
C GLN A 66 1.97 -4.95 -3.37
N ASP A 67 3.11 -5.42 -3.90
CA ASP A 67 4.38 -4.74 -3.83
C ASP A 67 4.36 -3.44 -4.66
N ALA A 68 3.69 -3.44 -5.81
CA ALA A 68 3.48 -2.23 -6.61
C ALA A 68 2.73 -1.14 -5.84
N TRP A 69 1.72 -1.51 -5.04
CA TRP A 69 1.03 -0.55 -4.16
C TRP A 69 1.95 -0.03 -3.05
N ALA A 70 2.71 -0.91 -2.40
CA ALA A 70 3.67 -0.51 -1.38
C ALA A 70 4.73 0.46 -1.94
N LEU A 71 5.22 0.20 -3.16
CA LEU A 71 6.09 1.12 -3.88
C LEU A 71 5.39 2.46 -4.15
N GLY A 72 4.12 2.44 -4.55
CA GLY A 72 3.33 3.67 -4.72
C GLY A 72 3.24 4.51 -3.45
N CYS A 73 3.00 3.88 -2.29
CA CYS A 73 3.00 4.57 -0.99
C CYS A 73 4.35 5.22 -0.69
N LEU A 74 5.44 4.46 -0.88
CA LEU A 74 6.81 4.95 -0.68
C LEU A 74 7.12 6.12 -1.62
N MET A 75 6.78 6.00 -2.89
CA MET A 75 7.01 7.06 -3.87
C MET A 75 6.20 8.32 -3.54
N PHE A 76 4.94 8.17 -3.14
CA PHE A 76 4.10 9.29 -2.70
C PHE A 76 4.76 10.05 -1.54
N GLU A 77 5.28 9.33 -0.55
CA GLU A 77 6.00 9.93 0.59
C GLU A 77 7.26 10.65 0.14
N MET A 78 8.07 10.04 -0.72
CA MET A 78 9.29 10.66 -1.22
C MET A 78 9.04 11.94 -2.03
N VAL A 79 7.97 12.00 -2.82
CA VAL A 79 7.69 13.17 -3.68
C VAL A 79 6.87 14.27 -3.00
N SER A 80 6.00 13.92 -2.05
CA SER A 80 5.14 14.88 -1.36
C SER A 80 5.63 15.27 0.03
N GLY A 81 6.48 14.45 0.66
CA GLY A 81 6.86 14.56 2.06
C GLY A 81 5.75 14.14 3.04
N MET A 82 4.68 13.51 2.54
CA MET A 82 3.52 13.07 3.34
C MET A 82 3.27 11.58 3.15
N GLU A 83 2.84 10.89 4.20
CA GLU A 83 2.39 9.50 4.08
C GLU A 83 1.02 9.42 3.38
N LEU A 84 0.85 8.49 2.44
CA LEU A 84 -0.44 8.25 1.78
C LEU A 84 -1.53 7.84 2.78
N VAL A 85 -1.15 7.02 3.75
CA VAL A 85 -1.98 6.62 4.89
C VAL A 85 -1.19 6.92 6.15
N PRO A 86 -1.50 8.02 6.87
CA PRO A 86 -0.67 8.47 7.98
C PRO A 86 -0.62 7.48 9.15
N THR A 87 0.57 7.38 9.74
CA THR A 87 0.85 6.57 10.92
C THR A 87 1.19 7.45 12.13
N ASN A 88 1.13 6.88 13.34
CA ASN A 88 1.68 7.53 14.52
C ASN A 88 3.19 7.23 14.66
N ARG A 89 3.81 7.75 15.73
CA ARG A 89 5.23 7.52 16.02
C ARG A 89 5.60 6.03 16.14
N ASP A 90 4.65 5.19 16.52
CA ASP A 90 4.83 3.74 16.70
C ASP A 90 4.48 2.96 15.42
N GLN A 91 4.34 3.65 14.28
CA GLN A 91 3.96 3.10 12.98
C GLN A 91 2.56 2.44 12.97
N GLU A 92 1.71 2.79 13.92
CA GLU A 92 0.35 2.31 13.98
C GLU A 92 -0.56 3.19 13.09
N ILE A 93 -1.30 2.55 12.18
CA ILE A 93 -2.36 3.22 11.44
C ILE A 93 -3.56 3.41 12.39
N LEU A 94 -3.86 4.66 12.72
CA LEU A 94 -4.99 4.99 13.59
C LEU A 94 -6.34 4.57 12.96
N PRO A 95 -7.37 4.23 13.75
CA PRO A 95 -8.65 3.71 13.24
C PRO A 95 -9.33 4.56 12.15
N ARG A 96 -9.15 5.89 12.18
CA ARG A 96 -9.68 6.80 11.15
C ARG A 96 -9.01 6.60 9.79
N PHE A 97 -7.70 6.35 9.79
CA PHE A 97 -6.90 6.17 8.58
C PHE A 97 -7.03 4.74 8.03
N LYS A 98 -7.25 3.74 8.90
CA LYS A 98 -7.66 2.38 8.49
C LYS A 98 -8.96 2.42 7.70
N ARG A 99 -9.98 3.14 8.22
CA ARG A 99 -11.27 3.33 7.52
C ARG A 99 -11.09 4.06 6.19
N MET A 100 -10.36 5.17 6.19
CA MET A 100 -10.02 5.90 4.95
C MET A 100 -9.38 4.97 3.91
N ALA A 101 -8.39 4.17 4.32
CA ALA A 101 -7.71 3.22 3.45
C ALA A 101 -8.63 2.13 2.89
N ALA A 102 -9.58 1.65 3.71
CA ALA A 102 -10.57 0.66 3.29
C ALA A 102 -11.64 1.22 2.35
N THR A 103 -11.87 2.54 2.35
CA THR A 103 -12.88 3.22 1.53
C THR A 103 -12.31 3.97 0.34
N TRP A 104 -11.04 3.78 -0.01
CA TRP A 104 -10.46 4.42 -1.18
C TRP A 104 -11.22 4.03 -2.45
N THR A 105 -11.51 5.04 -3.27
CA THR A 105 -11.86 4.87 -4.69
C THR A 105 -10.73 5.42 -5.54
N ASP A 106 -10.64 4.99 -6.80
CA ASP A 106 -9.63 5.50 -7.71
C ASP A 106 -9.77 7.03 -7.84
N GLU A 107 -10.99 7.57 -7.94
CA GLU A 107 -11.22 9.01 -8.05
C GLU A 107 -10.71 9.78 -6.82
N ALA A 108 -10.94 9.25 -5.62
CA ALA A 108 -10.47 9.85 -4.37
C ALA A 108 -8.94 9.83 -4.28
N LEU A 109 -8.30 8.72 -4.68
CA LEU A 109 -6.85 8.59 -4.72
C LEU A 109 -6.24 9.56 -5.73
N HIS A 110 -6.78 9.60 -6.96
CA HIS A 110 -6.31 10.52 -8.00
C HIS A 110 -6.39 11.97 -7.53
N LYS A 111 -7.54 12.38 -6.98
CA LYS A 111 -7.70 13.72 -6.42
C LYS A 111 -6.65 14.02 -5.35
N TYR A 112 -6.45 13.10 -4.41
CA TYR A 112 -5.48 13.29 -3.33
C TYR A 112 -4.03 13.39 -3.83
N ILE A 113 -3.65 12.57 -4.82
CA ILE A 113 -2.34 12.62 -5.49
C ILE A 113 -2.16 13.96 -6.21
N HIS A 114 -3.17 14.42 -6.95
CA HIS A 114 -3.12 15.70 -7.67
C HIS A 114 -2.98 16.90 -6.72
N GLU A 115 -3.62 16.87 -5.56
CA GLU A 115 -3.53 17.92 -4.54
C GLU A 115 -2.18 17.91 -3.80
N SER A 116 -1.55 16.74 -3.65
CA SER A 116 -0.36 16.55 -2.80
C SER A 116 0.97 16.60 -3.53
N VAL A 117 1.00 16.18 -4.80
CA VAL A 117 2.23 16.07 -5.61
C VAL A 117 2.21 17.18 -6.64
N LEU A 118 3.32 17.87 -6.93
CA LEU A 118 3.37 18.93 -7.95
C LEU A 118 3.85 18.45 -9.33
N ASP A 119 4.70 17.43 -9.36
CA ASP A 119 5.27 16.87 -10.58
C ASP A 119 4.24 16.02 -11.34
N ASP A 120 3.88 16.44 -12.55
CA ASP A 120 2.88 15.76 -13.38
C ASP A 120 3.30 14.35 -13.83
N VAL A 121 4.60 14.11 -14.02
CA VAL A 121 5.13 12.78 -14.37
C VAL A 121 5.06 11.84 -13.17
N ALA A 122 5.36 12.36 -11.98
CA ALA A 122 5.22 11.61 -10.73
C ALA A 122 3.74 11.28 -10.45
N ARG A 123 2.83 12.25 -10.61
CA ARG A 123 1.38 12.04 -10.47
C ARG A 123 0.89 10.93 -11.37
N GLU A 124 1.27 10.96 -12.65
CA GLU A 124 0.86 9.94 -13.62
C GLU A 124 1.29 8.53 -13.18
N LEU A 125 2.54 8.36 -12.74
CA LEU A 125 3.02 7.07 -12.26
C LEU A 125 2.28 6.64 -10.99
N LEU A 126 2.11 7.54 -10.02
CA LEU A 126 1.42 7.26 -8.77
C LEU A 126 -0.04 6.83 -8.99
N CYS A 127 -0.76 7.50 -9.89
CA CYS A 127 -2.13 7.13 -10.26
C CYS A 127 -2.24 5.73 -10.88
N LYS A 128 -1.16 5.23 -11.50
CA LYS A 128 -1.10 3.89 -12.10
C LYS A 128 -0.59 2.80 -11.13
N LEU A 129 0.12 3.19 -10.07
CA LEU A 129 0.55 2.30 -8.97
C LEU A 129 -0.53 2.17 -7.89
N LEU A 130 -1.15 3.28 -7.52
CA LEU A 130 -2.15 3.41 -6.47
C LEU A 130 -3.57 3.24 -7.01
N VAL A 131 -3.83 2.08 -7.62
CA VAL A 131 -5.15 1.67 -8.12
C VAL A 131 -5.79 0.70 -7.12
N VAL A 132 -7.09 0.83 -6.85
CA VAL A 132 -7.80 -0.01 -5.88
C VAL A 132 -7.84 -1.47 -6.33
N ASP A 133 -8.16 -1.72 -7.59
CA ASP A 133 -8.13 -3.07 -8.18
C ASP A 133 -6.68 -3.48 -8.48
N PRO A 134 -6.12 -4.51 -7.80
CA PRO A 134 -4.76 -4.98 -8.07
C PRO A 134 -4.55 -5.48 -9.51
N ALA A 135 -5.60 -5.92 -10.21
CA ALA A 135 -5.49 -6.38 -11.60
C ALA A 135 -5.28 -5.23 -12.61
N GLN A 136 -5.61 -3.99 -12.21
CA GLN A 136 -5.47 -2.80 -13.05
C GLN A 136 -4.19 -2.01 -12.75
N ARG A 137 -3.38 -2.44 -11.77
CA ARG A 137 -2.09 -1.80 -11.44
C ARG A 137 -1.05 -2.11 -12.50
N LEU A 138 -0.13 -1.17 -12.71
CA LEU A 138 1.09 -1.45 -13.48
C LEU A 138 1.85 -2.63 -12.86
N SER A 139 2.35 -3.51 -13.73
CA SER A 139 3.40 -4.45 -13.36
C SER A 139 4.74 -3.73 -13.15
N MET A 140 5.64 -4.31 -12.35
CA MET A 140 6.94 -3.71 -12.07
C MET A 140 7.77 -3.45 -13.32
N ASP A 141 7.67 -4.31 -14.34
CA ASP A 141 8.35 -4.10 -15.63
C ASP A 141 7.86 -2.82 -16.32
N GLN A 142 6.54 -2.56 -16.28
CA GLN A 142 5.95 -1.35 -16.84
C GLN A 142 6.24 -0.11 -15.98
N VAL A 143 6.39 -0.28 -14.66
CA VAL A 143 6.82 0.80 -13.75
C VAL A 143 8.21 1.27 -14.12
N VAL A 144 9.18 0.36 -14.28
CA VAL A 144 10.56 0.71 -14.65
C VAL A 144 10.62 1.34 -16.05
N ALA A 145 9.77 0.90 -16.98
CA ALA A 145 9.66 1.49 -18.32
C ALA A 145 8.88 2.83 -18.35
N HIS A 146 8.39 3.32 -17.21
CA HIS A 146 7.66 4.58 -17.16
C HIS A 146 8.61 5.78 -17.29
N ARG A 147 8.20 6.81 -18.02
CA ARG A 147 8.97 8.05 -18.27
C ARG A 147 9.45 8.80 -17.01
N TYR A 148 8.91 8.47 -15.84
CA TYR A 148 9.41 8.96 -14.55
C TYR A 148 10.87 8.54 -14.32
N PHE A 149 11.23 7.35 -14.81
CA PHE A 149 12.60 6.82 -14.74
C PHE A 149 13.42 7.11 -16.01
N ASP A 150 12.82 7.75 -17.03
CA ASP A 150 13.54 8.29 -18.19
C ASP A 150 14.25 9.60 -17.82
N VAL A 151 15.07 9.56 -16.78
CA VAL A 151 16.03 10.62 -16.53
C VAL A 151 17.13 10.42 -17.57
N GLN A 152 17.11 11.23 -18.62
CA GLN A 152 18.31 11.47 -19.42
C GLN A 152 19.37 11.98 -18.44
N VAL A 153 20.22 11.08 -17.94
CA VAL A 153 21.46 11.48 -17.29
C VAL A 153 22.20 12.23 -18.37
N ALA A 154 22.06 13.56 -18.39
CA ALA A 154 22.97 14.39 -19.13
C ALA A 154 24.34 13.94 -18.64
N THR A 155 25.08 13.22 -19.48
CA THR A 155 26.47 12.87 -19.27
C THR A 155 27.28 14.15 -19.35
N THR A 156 27.05 15.07 -18.42
CA THR A 156 28.04 16.05 -18.02
C THR A 156 28.93 15.26 -17.07
N GLY A 157 30.06 14.80 -17.59
CA GLY A 157 31.09 14.10 -16.82
C GLY A 157 31.70 15.01 -15.77
N ASP A 158 30.97 15.27 -14.70
CA ASP A 158 31.48 15.90 -13.48
C ASP A 158 30.89 15.15 -12.29
N ASP A 159 31.77 14.45 -11.58
CA ASP A 159 31.54 13.51 -10.47
C ASP A 159 30.94 14.17 -9.20
N ARG A 160 30.36 15.36 -9.34
CA ARG A 160 29.80 16.20 -8.28
C ARG A 160 28.28 16.15 -8.20
N THR A 161 27.61 15.50 -9.14
CA THR A 161 26.14 15.55 -9.27
C THR A 161 25.41 14.77 -8.17
N ARG A 162 26.05 13.78 -7.55
CA ARG A 162 25.44 13.00 -6.45
C ARG A 162 25.29 13.80 -5.17
N GLU A 163 26.22 14.71 -4.85
CA GLU A 163 26.08 15.61 -3.69
C GLU A 163 25.12 16.79 -3.94
N GLY A 164 24.95 17.19 -5.20
CA GLY A 164 24.07 18.31 -5.59
C GLY A 164 22.58 18.03 -5.35
N ILE A 165 22.13 16.80 -5.61
CA ILE A 165 20.72 16.39 -5.39
C ILE A 165 20.39 16.39 -3.90
N VAL A 166 21.31 15.93 -3.05
CA VAL A 166 21.14 15.93 -1.59
C VAL A 166 21.10 17.36 -1.03
N ARG A 167 21.90 18.29 -1.57
CA ARG A 167 21.91 19.69 -1.13
C ARG A 167 20.69 20.49 -1.58
N ALA A 168 20.14 20.22 -2.76
CA ALA A 168 18.95 20.91 -3.26
C ALA A 168 17.69 20.53 -2.45
N ALA A 169 17.59 19.26 -1.99
CA ALA A 169 16.53 18.83 -1.09
C ALA A 169 16.66 19.46 0.31
N ALA A 170 17.88 19.62 0.83
CA ALA A 170 18.13 20.22 2.14
C ALA A 170 17.85 21.74 2.21
N GLN A 171 17.96 22.48 1.11
CA GLN A 171 17.77 23.94 1.10
C GLN A 171 16.29 24.39 1.09
N ARG A 172 15.33 23.50 0.76
CA ARG A 172 13.90 23.82 0.86
C ARG A 172 13.32 23.70 2.28
N HIS A 173 14.08 23.16 3.23
CA HIS A 173 13.64 22.95 4.63
C HIS A 173 14.09 24.04 5.61
N LEU A 174 14.69 25.14 5.13
CA LEU A 174 15.19 26.24 5.97
C LEU A 174 14.45 27.57 5.75
N LEU A 175 13.31 27.58 5.08
CA LEU A 175 12.51 28.80 4.82
C LEU A 175 11.04 28.72 5.26
N THR A 176 10.74 27.86 6.23
CA THR A 176 9.48 27.86 7.01
C THR A 176 9.82 27.69 8.47
#